data_AF-A0A8C3YNQ3-F1
#
_entry.id   AF-A0A8C3YNQ3-F1
#
_cell.length_a   1.000
_cell.length_b   1.000
_cell.length_c   1.000
_cell.angle_alpha   90.00
_cell.angle_beta   90.00
_cell.angle_gamma   90.00
#
_symmetry.space_group_name_H-M   'P 1'
#
loop_
_entity.id
_entity.type
_entity.pdbx_description
1 polymer ?
#
loop_
_entity_poly.entity_id
_entity_poly.type
_entity_poly.pdbx_seq_one_letter_code
_entity_poly.pdbx_strand_id
1 'polypeptide(L)'
;MEPEEGTPLWRLQKLPAELGPQLLHKIIDGFCGRTYPLYQDYQSVWDSTEWMHVLEDVTKFFKDVVGKNLSDEEISQQSNQLNSSHQEAIMKCLKSRKDEIKQALLEEIVGISSAQLQDFDWQLKLALSSDKIATLQMPLLNLHLDVKENGEVKPYSVEMSKEELQNLINSLEAANKVVLQLK
;
A
#
# COMPACT_ATOMS: atom_id res chain seq x y z
N MET A 1 20.11 -34.12 -1.70
CA MET A 1 18.94 -33.77 -0.87
C MET A 1 18.02 -33.04 -1.82
N GLU A 2 16.94 -33.68 -2.24
CA GLU A 2 15.94 -32.99 -3.08
C GLU A 2 15.35 -31.83 -2.25
N PRO A 3 15.12 -30.64 -2.83
CA PRO A 3 14.49 -29.55 -2.09
C PRO A 3 13.06 -29.99 -1.77
N GLU A 4 12.71 -30.03 -0.49
CA GLU A 4 11.35 -30.31 -0.06
C GLU A 4 10.41 -29.27 -0.71
N GLU A 5 9.38 -29.73 -1.41
CA GLU A 5 8.39 -28.93 -2.17
C GLU A 5 7.57 -27.94 -1.32
N GLY A 6 7.95 -27.68 -0.06
CA GLY A 6 7.17 -26.96 0.95
C GLY A 6 7.61 -25.54 1.30
N THR A 7 8.74 -25.02 0.80
CA THR A 7 9.14 -23.61 1.08
C THR A 7 8.82 -22.66 -0.07
N PRO A 8 8.40 -21.40 0.18
CA PRO A 8 7.89 -20.53 -0.88
C PRO A 8 8.88 -20.32 -2.05
N LEU A 9 10.19 -20.33 -1.78
CA LEU A 9 11.18 -19.93 -2.77
C LEU A 9 11.87 -21.09 -3.50
N TRP A 10 11.63 -22.35 -3.15
CA TRP A 10 12.44 -23.49 -3.64
C TRP A 10 12.53 -23.57 -5.17
N ARG A 11 11.47 -23.14 -5.88
CA ARG A 11 11.38 -23.15 -7.35
C ARG A 11 12.46 -22.28 -8.01
N LEU A 12 12.98 -21.26 -7.32
CA LEU A 12 14.09 -20.43 -7.80
C LEU A 12 15.37 -21.23 -8.01
N GLN A 13 15.54 -22.40 -7.37
CA GLN A 13 16.70 -23.25 -7.61
C GLN A 13 16.78 -23.79 -9.04
N LYS A 14 15.64 -23.92 -9.73
CA LYS A 14 15.59 -24.35 -11.13
C LYS A 14 16.15 -23.30 -12.09
N LEU A 15 16.20 -22.03 -11.66
CA LEU A 15 16.64 -20.92 -12.48
C LEU A 15 18.18 -20.87 -12.56
N PRO A 16 18.76 -20.61 -13.75
CA PRO A 16 20.17 -20.29 -13.87
C PRO A 16 20.54 -19.04 -13.05
N ALA A 17 21.66 -19.11 -12.34
CA ALA A 17 22.13 -18.03 -11.46
C ALA A 17 22.21 -16.64 -12.13
N GLU A 18 22.54 -16.61 -13.42
CA GLU A 18 22.66 -15.38 -14.21
C GLU A 18 21.32 -14.66 -14.42
N LEU A 19 20.22 -15.42 -14.47
CA LEU A 19 18.87 -14.89 -14.71
C LEU A 19 18.15 -14.48 -13.41
N GLY A 20 18.63 -14.97 -12.26
CA GLY A 20 18.07 -14.71 -10.93
C GLY A 20 17.83 -13.22 -10.65
N PRO A 21 18.87 -12.38 -10.68
CA PRO A 21 18.71 -10.95 -10.41
C PRO A 21 17.70 -10.27 -11.35
N GLN A 22 17.73 -10.59 -12.65
CA GLN A 22 16.83 -9.98 -13.62
C GLN A 22 15.37 -10.36 -13.38
N LEU A 23 15.10 -11.63 -13.10
CA LEU A 23 13.75 -12.09 -12.77
C LEU A 23 13.23 -11.40 -11.50
N LEU A 24 14.01 -11.39 -10.43
CA LEU A 24 13.62 -10.78 -9.16
C LEU A 24 13.29 -9.29 -9.32
N HIS A 25 14.12 -8.54 -10.06
CA HIS A 25 13.84 -7.13 -10.36
C HIS A 25 12.56 -6.95 -11.18
N LYS A 26 12.32 -7.77 -12.21
CA LYS A 26 11.08 -7.70 -13.01
C LYS A 26 9.83 -8.03 -12.18
N ILE A 27 9.91 -8.99 -11.26
CA ILE A 27 8.79 -9.31 -10.36
C ILE A 27 8.49 -8.13 -9.44
N ILE A 28 9.54 -7.51 -8.86
CA ILE A 28 9.41 -6.29 -8.04
C ILE A 28 8.80 -5.15 -8.86
N ASP A 29 9.28 -4.93 -10.08
CA ASP A 29 8.70 -3.96 -11.00
C ASP A 29 7.19 -4.21 -11.19
N GLY A 30 6.80 -5.46 -11.45
CA GLY A 30 5.40 -5.84 -11.60
C GLY A 30 4.50 -5.44 -10.43
N PHE A 31 4.82 -5.89 -9.21
CA PHE A 31 3.97 -5.60 -8.05
C PHE A 31 4.13 -4.17 -7.51
N CYS A 32 5.16 -3.44 -7.93
CA CYS A 32 5.30 -1.99 -7.72
C CYS A 32 4.59 -1.15 -8.81
N GLY A 33 3.72 -1.76 -9.63
CA GLY A 33 2.88 -1.06 -10.59
C GLY A 33 3.48 -0.90 -12.00
N ARG A 34 4.60 -1.56 -12.30
CA ARG A 34 5.22 -1.61 -13.63
C ARG A 34 4.92 -2.96 -14.31
N THR A 35 5.71 -3.31 -15.33
CA THR A 35 5.45 -4.49 -16.16
C THR A 35 5.99 -5.76 -15.49
N TYR A 36 5.13 -6.77 -15.34
CA TYR A 36 5.52 -8.11 -14.89
C TYR A 36 6.39 -8.84 -15.93
N PRO A 37 7.25 -9.80 -15.51
CA PRO A 37 7.98 -10.63 -16.44
C PRO A 37 7.02 -11.48 -17.30
N LEU A 38 7.41 -11.69 -18.56
CA LEU A 38 6.63 -12.49 -19.50
C LEU A 38 6.97 -13.97 -19.33
N TYR A 39 5.95 -14.82 -19.27
CA TYR A 39 6.13 -16.28 -19.18
C TYR A 39 7.01 -16.83 -20.32
N GLN A 40 6.90 -16.27 -21.53
CA GLN A 40 7.66 -16.70 -22.71
C GLN A 40 9.18 -16.65 -22.50
N ASP A 41 9.67 -15.72 -21.67
CA ASP A 41 11.10 -15.58 -21.36
C ASP A 41 11.62 -16.74 -20.47
N TYR A 42 10.72 -17.45 -19.77
CA TYR A 42 11.06 -18.45 -18.73
C TYR A 42 10.40 -19.82 -18.96
N GLN A 43 9.70 -20.02 -20.08
CA GLN A 43 8.99 -21.26 -20.42
C GLN A 43 9.88 -22.51 -20.51
N SER A 44 11.19 -22.33 -20.66
CA SER A 44 12.16 -23.44 -20.67
C SER A 44 12.52 -23.96 -19.27
N VAL A 45 12.18 -23.21 -18.22
CA VAL A 45 12.52 -23.51 -16.82
C VAL A 45 11.30 -24.00 -16.05
N TRP A 46 10.14 -23.39 -16.30
CA TRP A 46 8.88 -23.69 -15.61
C TRP A 46 7.74 -23.85 -16.59
N ASP A 47 6.80 -24.73 -16.26
CA ASP A 47 5.48 -24.73 -16.91
C ASP A 47 4.64 -23.52 -16.45
N SER A 48 3.47 -23.32 -17.07
CA SER A 48 2.61 -22.18 -16.78
C SER A 48 2.12 -22.14 -15.33
N THR A 49 1.90 -23.30 -14.72
CA THR A 49 1.38 -23.43 -13.35
C THR A 49 2.49 -23.17 -12.34
N GLU A 50 3.68 -23.76 -12.56
CA GLU A 50 4.87 -23.46 -11.76
C GLU A 50 5.24 -21.99 -11.82
N TRP A 51 5.16 -21.37 -13.00
CA TRP A 51 5.41 -19.94 -13.19
C TRP A 51 4.49 -19.06 -12.35
N MET A 52 3.19 -19.36 -12.32
CA MET A 52 2.22 -18.62 -11.50
C MET A 52 2.60 -18.68 -10.02
N HIS A 53 2.94 -19.87 -9.52
CA HIS A 53 3.40 -20.03 -8.14
C HIS A 53 4.72 -19.29 -7.87
N VAL A 54 5.67 -19.29 -8.80
CA VAL A 54 6.92 -18.51 -8.67
C VAL A 54 6.61 -17.02 -8.49
N LEU A 55 5.73 -16.45 -9.31
CA LEU A 55 5.34 -15.05 -9.19
C LEU A 55 4.68 -14.76 -7.84
N GLU A 56 3.74 -15.61 -7.42
CA GLU A 56 3.02 -15.47 -6.17
C GLU A 56 3.95 -15.58 -4.95
N ASP A 57 4.74 -16.64 -4.88
CA ASP A 57 5.62 -16.92 -3.74
C ASP A 57 6.71 -15.86 -3.58
N VAL A 58 7.34 -15.43 -4.68
CA VAL A 58 8.36 -14.39 -4.66
C VAL A 58 7.73 -13.05 -4.27
N THR A 59 6.60 -12.68 -4.87
CA THR A 59 5.89 -11.43 -4.53
C THR A 59 5.53 -11.42 -3.04
N LYS A 60 4.93 -12.50 -2.54
CA LYS A 60 4.54 -12.64 -1.14
C LYS A 60 5.75 -12.53 -0.22
N PHE A 61 6.85 -13.19 -0.55
CA PHE A 61 8.08 -13.12 0.22
C PHE A 61 8.61 -11.68 0.35
N PHE A 62 8.77 -10.95 -0.76
CA PHE A 62 9.26 -9.57 -0.69
C PHE A 62 8.32 -8.65 0.10
N LYS A 63 7.01 -8.80 -0.09
CA LYS A 63 5.99 -8.05 0.66
C LYS A 63 6.06 -8.37 2.16
N ASP A 64 6.17 -9.65 2.54
CA ASP A 64 6.26 -10.08 3.94
C ASP A 64 7.53 -9.57 4.62
N VAL A 65 8.69 -9.68 3.96
CA VAL A 65 9.98 -9.24 4.48
C VAL A 65 9.97 -7.74 4.78
N VAL A 66 9.50 -6.93 3.82
CA VAL A 66 9.46 -5.47 3.97
C VAL A 66 8.34 -5.03 4.91
N GLY A 67 7.15 -5.63 4.80
CA GLY A 67 6.00 -5.29 5.63
C GLY A 67 6.18 -5.62 7.10
N LYS A 68 6.86 -6.73 7.42
CA LYS A 68 7.16 -7.15 8.81
C LYS A 68 8.49 -6.60 9.33
N ASN A 69 9.28 -5.90 8.49
CA ASN A 69 10.64 -5.46 8.80
C ASN A 69 11.53 -6.58 9.37
N LEU A 70 11.57 -7.72 8.68
CA LEU A 70 12.39 -8.86 9.11
C LEU A 70 13.90 -8.51 9.10
N SER A 71 14.66 -9.15 10.00
CA SER A 71 16.12 -8.98 10.10
C SER A 71 16.86 -9.74 9.00
N ASP A 72 18.13 -9.37 8.74
CA ASP A 72 18.99 -10.05 7.77
C ASP A 72 19.15 -11.55 8.09
N GLU A 73 19.14 -11.92 9.38
CA GLU A 73 19.18 -13.31 9.84
C GLU A 73 17.90 -14.08 9.52
N GLU A 74 16.73 -13.47 9.75
CA GLU A 74 15.43 -14.09 9.45
C GLU A 74 15.24 -14.29 7.94
N ILE A 75 15.68 -13.32 7.13
CA ILE A 75 15.67 -13.40 5.66
C ILE A 75 16.58 -14.54 5.19
N SER A 76 17.76 -14.67 5.80
CA SER A 76 18.71 -15.74 5.48
C SER A 76 18.16 -17.12 5.86
N GLN A 77 17.40 -17.22 6.95
CA GLN A 77 16.73 -18.47 7.33
C GLN A 77 15.65 -18.87 6.33
N GLN A 78 14.82 -17.92 5.86
CA GLN A 78 13.75 -18.23 4.89
C GLN A 78 14.27 -18.54 3.48
N SER A 79 15.49 -18.10 3.16
CA SER A 79 16.15 -18.37 1.87
C SER A 79 17.23 -19.46 1.95
N ASN A 80 17.39 -20.14 3.10
CA ASN A 80 18.49 -21.08 3.37
C ASN A 80 18.56 -22.27 2.40
N GLN A 81 17.44 -22.64 1.78
CA GLN A 81 17.39 -23.74 0.83
C GLN A 81 17.95 -23.34 -0.53
N LEU A 82 17.98 -22.05 -0.85
CA LEU A 82 18.53 -21.56 -2.12
C LEU A 82 20.05 -21.65 -2.16
N ASN A 83 20.62 -21.70 -3.36
CA ASN A 83 22.06 -21.57 -3.52
C ASN A 83 22.52 -20.14 -3.17
N SER A 84 23.83 -20.00 -2.87
CA SER A 84 24.43 -18.73 -2.44
C SER A 84 24.18 -17.59 -3.44
N SER A 85 24.19 -17.88 -4.74
CA SER A 85 23.95 -16.87 -5.78
C SER A 85 22.55 -16.28 -5.73
N HIS A 86 21.53 -17.11 -5.53
CA HIS A 86 20.15 -16.63 -5.44
C HIS A 86 19.89 -15.91 -4.11
N GLN A 87 20.48 -16.37 -3.00
CA GLN A 87 20.42 -15.67 -1.72
C GLN A 87 21.03 -14.27 -1.82
N GLU A 88 22.20 -14.15 -2.43
CA GLU A 88 22.86 -12.85 -2.63
C GLU A 88 22.01 -11.93 -3.51
N ALA A 89 21.41 -12.45 -4.57
CA ALA A 89 20.52 -11.68 -5.45
C ALA A 89 19.30 -11.15 -4.70
N ILE A 90 18.66 -11.98 -3.85
CA ILE A 90 17.52 -11.58 -3.01
C ILE A 90 17.94 -10.46 -2.05
N MET A 91 19.04 -10.64 -1.31
CA MET A 91 19.53 -9.64 -0.36
C MET A 91 19.87 -8.31 -1.04
N LYS A 92 20.47 -8.36 -2.22
CA LYS A 92 20.78 -7.17 -3.02
C LYS A 92 19.52 -6.46 -3.52
N CYS A 93 18.52 -7.21 -3.99
CA CYS A 93 17.23 -6.65 -4.40
C CYS A 93 16.52 -5.98 -3.22
N LEU A 94 16.47 -6.64 -2.06
CA LEU A 94 15.88 -6.08 -0.84
C LEU A 94 16.57 -4.79 -0.43
N LYS A 95 17.91 -4.77 -0.35
CA LYS A 95 18.67 -3.58 0.04
C LYS A 95 18.48 -2.41 -0.92
N SER A 96 18.35 -2.66 -2.22
CA SER A 96 18.23 -1.61 -3.23
C SER A 96 16.79 -1.12 -3.48
N ARG A 97 15.78 -1.95 -3.23
CA ARG A 97 14.38 -1.68 -3.60
C ARG A 97 13.44 -1.60 -2.39
N LYS A 98 13.94 -1.65 -1.15
CA LYS A 98 13.12 -1.66 0.08
C LYS A 98 12.11 -0.52 0.14
N ASP A 99 12.54 0.71 -0.15
CA ASP A 99 11.68 1.89 -0.05
C ASP A 99 10.56 1.88 -1.09
N GLU A 100 10.85 1.38 -2.29
CA GLU A 100 9.86 1.24 -3.36
C GLU A 100 8.83 0.16 -3.04
N ILE A 101 9.27 -0.99 -2.51
CA ILE A 101 8.36 -2.05 -2.04
C ILE A 101 7.48 -1.53 -0.90
N LYS A 102 8.07 -0.78 0.04
CA LYS A 102 7.33 -0.14 1.14
C LYS A 102 6.29 0.85 0.62
N GLN A 103 6.63 1.66 -0.37
CA GLN A 103 5.71 2.59 -1.00
C GLN A 103 4.55 1.86 -1.69
N ALA A 104 4.84 0.80 -2.45
CA ALA A 104 3.81 -0.01 -3.10
C ALA A 104 2.86 -0.67 -2.09
N LEU A 105 3.38 -1.17 -0.96
CA LEU A 105 2.57 -1.71 0.13
C LEU A 105 1.68 -0.63 0.78
N LEU A 106 2.21 0.58 0.99
CA LEU A 106 1.43 1.70 1.51
C LEU A 106 0.32 2.10 0.54
N GLU A 107 0.61 2.17 -0.76
CA GLU A 107 -0.38 2.46 -1.80
C GLU A 107 -1.45 1.37 -1.89
N GLU A 108 -1.08 0.10 -1.76
CA GLU A 108 -2.03 -1.01 -1.71
C GLU A 108 -2.95 -0.89 -0.48
N ILE A 109 -2.39 -0.61 0.72
CA ILE A 109 -3.18 -0.40 1.95
C ILE A 109 -4.09 0.83 1.83
N VAL A 110 -3.57 1.94 1.28
CA VAL A 110 -4.32 3.17 1.05
C VAL A 110 -5.41 2.97 -0.02
N GLY A 111 -5.16 2.13 -1.02
CA GLY A 111 -6.14 1.71 -2.01
C GLY A 111 -7.22 0.79 -1.44
N ILE A 112 -6.88 -0.04 -0.45
CA ILE A 112 -7.83 -0.85 0.32
C ILE A 112 -8.63 0.04 1.30
N SER A 113 -8.03 1.12 1.82
CA SER A 113 -8.62 2.00 2.83
C SER A 113 -9.48 3.13 2.25
N SER A 114 -10.65 2.72 1.78
CA SER A 114 -12.01 3.22 2.07
C SER A 114 -12.48 4.64 1.75
N ALA A 115 -11.69 5.72 1.83
CA ALA A 115 -12.20 7.07 1.53
C ALA A 115 -11.06 8.10 1.54
N GLN A 116 -10.91 8.88 0.47
CA GLN A 116 -9.93 9.97 0.39
C GLN A 116 -10.60 11.29 0.02
N LEU A 117 -10.50 12.29 0.89
CA LEU A 117 -10.94 13.64 0.57
C LEU A 117 -10.14 14.19 -0.63
N GLN A 118 -10.83 14.53 -1.72
CA GLN A 118 -10.25 15.10 -2.93
C GLN A 118 -10.36 16.62 -2.93
N ASP A 119 -11.54 17.13 -2.58
CA ASP A 119 -11.84 18.55 -2.60
C ASP A 119 -12.81 18.93 -1.48
N PHE A 120 -12.81 20.21 -1.11
CA PHE A 120 -13.79 20.75 -0.19
C PHE A 120 -14.17 22.20 -0.53
N ASP A 121 -15.45 22.49 -0.39
CA ASP A 121 -16.02 23.83 -0.56
C ASP A 121 -16.87 24.19 0.65
N TRP A 122 -17.08 25.48 0.88
CA TRP A 122 -17.90 25.92 2.00
C TRP A 122 -18.76 27.14 1.66
N GLN A 123 -19.89 27.25 2.35
CA GLN A 123 -20.82 28.36 2.20
C GLN A 123 -21.36 28.79 3.58
N LEU A 124 -21.39 30.09 3.84
CA LEU A 124 -22.07 30.66 5.00
C LEU A 124 -23.53 31.00 4.66
N LYS A 125 -24.44 30.62 5.56
CA LYS A 125 -25.88 30.87 5.46
C LYS A 125 -26.38 31.53 6.75
N LEU A 126 -27.41 32.35 6.63
CA LEU A 126 -28.12 32.90 7.78
C LEU A 126 -29.46 32.18 7.92
N ALA A 127 -29.57 31.31 8.92
CA ALA A 127 -30.80 30.59 9.21
C ALA A 127 -31.67 31.38 10.19
N LEU A 128 -32.99 31.29 10.01
CA LEU A 128 -33.95 31.82 10.97
C LEU A 128 -34.10 30.80 12.10
N SER A 129 -33.77 31.21 13.33
CA SER A 129 -33.97 30.35 14.50
C SER A 129 -35.46 30.19 14.80
N SER A 130 -35.92 28.95 14.98
CA SER A 130 -37.29 28.62 15.37
C SER A 130 -37.60 28.89 16.85
N ASP A 131 -36.57 29.09 17.67
CA ASP A 131 -36.67 28.86 19.12
C ASP A 131 -36.74 30.16 19.94
N LYS A 132 -36.61 31.32 19.29
CA LYS A 132 -36.74 32.63 19.93
C LYS A 132 -37.59 33.55 19.06
N ILE A 133 -38.70 34.03 19.62
CA ILE A 133 -39.72 34.90 18.99
C ILE A 133 -39.13 36.25 18.48
N ALA A 134 -37.89 36.58 18.84
CA ALA A 134 -37.11 37.62 18.18
C ALA A 134 -36.21 36.97 17.11
N THR A 135 -36.53 37.20 15.84
CA THR A 135 -35.80 36.72 14.65
C THR A 135 -34.29 37.03 14.73
N LEU A 136 -33.52 36.10 15.26
CA LEU A 136 -32.06 36.10 15.23
C LEU A 136 -31.62 35.25 14.05
N GLN A 137 -30.98 35.91 13.08
CA GLN A 137 -30.27 35.26 11.99
C GLN A 137 -29.03 34.58 12.57
N MET A 138 -29.08 33.25 12.69
CA MET A 138 -27.93 32.47 13.15
C MET A 138 -27.04 32.11 11.96
N PRO A 139 -25.74 32.48 11.98
CA PRO A 139 -24.82 32.06 10.94
C PRO A 139 -24.52 30.57 11.07
N LEU A 140 -24.76 29.83 9.99
CA LEU A 140 -24.42 28.42 9.83
C LEU A 140 -23.43 28.27 8.67
N LEU A 141 -22.48 27.36 8.82
CA LEU A 141 -21.58 26.94 7.76
C LEU A 141 -22.15 25.67 7.12
N ASN A 142 -22.16 25.61 5.80
CA ASN A 142 -22.38 24.39 5.07
C ASN A 142 -21.08 23.99 4.38
N LEU A 143 -20.51 22.86 4.80
CA LEU A 143 -19.27 22.29 4.29
C LEU A 143 -19.60 21.18 3.29
N HIS A 144 -19.04 21.26 2.10
CA HIS A 144 -19.10 20.24 1.05
C HIS A 144 -17.76 19.54 0.95
N LEU A 145 -17.77 18.22 0.84
CA LEU A 145 -16.60 17.36 0.78
C LEU A 145 -16.76 16.38 -0.38
N ASP A 146 -15.83 16.38 -1.31
CA ASP A 146 -15.75 15.39 -2.37
C ASP A 146 -14.78 14.28 -1.96
N VAL A 147 -15.30 13.09 -1.71
CA VAL A 147 -14.53 11.97 -1.17
C VAL A 147 -14.46 10.85 -2.19
N LYS A 148 -13.25 10.45 -2.57
CA LYS A 148 -13.01 9.29 -3.44
C LYS A 148 -13.07 8.01 -2.62
N GLU A 149 -14.07 7.18 -2.90
CA GLU A 149 -14.29 5.88 -2.28
C GLU A 149 -14.37 4.82 -3.38
N ASN A 150 -13.57 3.75 -3.29
CA ASN A 150 -13.59 2.65 -4.26
C ASN A 150 -13.44 3.09 -5.73
N GLY A 151 -12.73 4.20 -5.98
CA GLY A 151 -12.51 4.76 -7.32
C GLY A 151 -13.53 5.80 -7.77
N GLU A 152 -14.67 5.94 -7.10
CA GLU A 152 -15.71 6.93 -7.41
C GLU A 152 -15.66 8.11 -6.44
N VAL A 153 -15.93 9.32 -6.94
CA VAL A 153 -16.02 10.53 -6.10
C VAL A 153 -17.46 10.71 -5.64
N LYS A 154 -17.68 10.73 -4.33
CA LYS A 154 -18.98 10.95 -3.69
C LYS A 154 -18.99 12.29 -2.94
N PRO A 155 -20.02 13.12 -3.17
CA PRO A 155 -20.18 14.38 -2.44
C PRO A 155 -20.87 14.15 -1.08
N TYR A 156 -20.35 14.80 -0.04
CA TYR A 156 -20.93 14.87 1.29
C TYR A 156 -21.16 16.33 1.68
N SER A 157 -22.29 16.64 2.33
CA SER A 157 -22.60 17.99 2.79
C SER A 157 -23.00 17.96 4.26
N VAL A 158 -22.40 18.83 5.06
CA VAL A 158 -22.65 18.94 6.50
C VAL A 158 -22.90 20.41 6.84
N GLU A 159 -24.02 20.67 7.52
CA GLU A 159 -24.32 21.98 8.07
C GLU A 159 -23.93 22.01 9.55
N MET A 160 -23.31 23.10 9.98
CA MET A 160 -22.77 23.24 11.33
C MET A 160 -22.79 24.68 11.83
N SER A 161 -23.01 24.80 13.12
CA SER A 161 -22.81 26.03 13.88
C SER A 161 -21.32 26.37 14.02
N LYS A 162 -21.02 27.59 14.47
CA LYS A 162 -19.65 28.02 14.80
C LYS A 162 -18.98 27.10 15.82
N GLU A 163 -19.73 26.63 16.82
CA GLU A 163 -19.22 25.78 17.89
C GLU A 163 -18.84 24.39 17.37
N GLU A 164 -19.70 23.80 16.53
CA GLU A 164 -19.44 22.52 15.88
C GLU A 164 -18.25 22.59 14.91
N LEU A 165 -18.13 23.69 14.15
CA LEU A 165 -16.96 23.93 13.29
C LEU A 165 -15.67 24.01 14.11
N GLN A 166 -15.69 24.73 15.23
CA GLN A 166 -14.51 24.84 16.08
C GLN A 166 -14.11 23.47 16.63
N ASN A 167 -15.08 22.63 17.02
CA ASN A 167 -14.82 21.27 17.47
C ASN A 167 -14.21 20.41 16.36
N LEU A 168 -14.73 20.50 15.12
CA LEU A 168 -14.17 19.80 13.96
C LEU A 168 -12.70 20.19 13.73
N ILE A 169 -12.39 21.49 13.73
CA ILE A 169 -11.02 21.99 13.54
C ILE A 169 -10.10 21.46 14.64
N ASN A 170 -10.52 21.52 15.89
CA ASN A 170 -9.73 21.03 17.03
C ASN A 170 -9.43 19.53 16.91
N SER A 171 -10.41 18.72 16.47
CA SER A 171 -10.22 17.29 16.22
C SER A 171 -9.21 17.02 15.09
N LEU A 172 -9.30 17.76 13.99
CA LEU A 172 -8.36 17.64 12.85
C LEU A 172 -6.94 18.06 13.24
N GLU A 173 -6.77 19.13 14.01
CA GLU A 173 -5.46 19.56 14.52
C GLU A 173 -4.84 18.53 15.47
N ALA A 174 -5.65 17.94 16.36
CA ALA A 174 -5.19 16.88 17.26
C ALA A 174 -4.72 15.64 16.47
N ALA A 175 -5.46 15.23 15.45
CA ALA A 175 -5.06 14.14 14.57
C ALA A 175 -3.75 14.46 13.82
N ASN A 176 -3.62 15.68 13.28
CA ASN A 176 -2.41 16.12 12.58
C ASN A 176 -1.17 16.11 13.49
N LYS A 177 -1.31 16.49 14.76
CA LYS A 177 -0.20 16.41 15.74
C LYS A 177 0.31 14.98 15.92
N VAL A 178 -0.57 13.99 15.98
CA VAL A 178 -0.18 12.57 16.08
C VAL A 178 0.52 12.12 14.81
N VAL A 179 0.00 12.48 13.63
CA VAL A 179 0.63 12.15 12.34
C VAL A 179 2.04 12.71 12.23
N LEU A 180 2.27 13.94 12.69
CA LEU A 180 3.60 14.56 12.68
C LEU A 180 4.60 13.90 13.63
N GLN A 181 4.15 13.26 14.71
CA GLN A 181 5.02 12.50 15.63
C GLN A 181 5.43 11.12 15.09
N LEU A 182 4.68 10.61 14.10
CA LEU A 182 4.95 9.33 13.45
C LEU A 182 5.85 9.44 12.21
N LYS A 183 6.14 10.67 11.77
CA LYS A 183 7.11 10.97 10.70
C LYS A 183 8.52 11.09 11.26
#